data_AF-A0A3N5MFE0-F1
#
_entry.id   AF-A0A3N5MFE0-F1
#
_cell.length_a   1.000
_cell.length_b   1.000
_cell.length_c   1.000
_cell.angle_alpha   90.00
_cell.angle_beta   90.00
_cell.angle_gamma   90.00
#
_symmetry.space_group_name_H-M   'P 1'
#
loop_
_entity.id
_entity.type
_entity.pdbx_description
1 polymer ?
#
loop_
_entity_poly.entity_id
_entity_poly.type
_entity_poly.pdbx_seq_one_letter_code
_entity_poly.pdbx_strand_id
1 'polypeptide(L)'
;MVIKPIIQVTSKKFLALFWLIMLSQANLYRRLRRVPRVKRKDFPALSLQGVERVLIIAPHPDDETIGAGGLIQAARSRGAEVRVVIVTNGDGQAFAPLALNHCLLPRTKDYVALGERRQKETVNALGLLGLVQEDVHFLGYPDRQLATLWAANWTSDFPL
;
A
#
# COMPACT_ATOMS: atom_id res chain seq x y z
N MET A 1 -49.52 3.41 -33.37
CA MET A 1 -48.93 2.98 -32.09
C MET A 1 -47.69 3.84 -31.84
N VAL A 2 -47.80 4.88 -31.01
CA VAL A 2 -46.71 5.84 -30.77
C VAL A 2 -45.85 5.32 -29.61
N ILE A 3 -44.62 4.94 -29.90
CA ILE A 3 -43.61 4.59 -28.88
C ILE A 3 -43.22 5.90 -28.19
N LYS A 4 -43.65 6.09 -26.93
CA LYS A 4 -43.16 7.20 -26.10
C LYS A 4 -41.67 6.99 -25.81
N PRO A 5 -40.82 8.02 -25.91
CA PRO A 5 -39.41 7.86 -25.63
C PRO A 5 -39.22 7.56 -24.14
N ILE A 6 -38.38 6.56 -23.88
CA ILE A 6 -37.84 6.22 -22.59
C ILE A 6 -37.30 7.51 -21.94
N ILE A 7 -37.78 7.75 -20.72
CA ILE A 7 -37.42 8.80 -19.76
C ILE A 7 -36.08 9.47 -20.11
N GLN A 8 -36.11 10.73 -20.57
CA GLN A 8 -34.92 11.58 -20.63
C GLN A 8 -34.40 11.80 -19.21
N VAL A 9 -33.45 10.97 -18.77
CA VAL A 9 -32.66 11.20 -17.55
C VAL A 9 -31.61 12.27 -17.85
N THR A 10 -32.08 13.47 -18.21
CA THR A 10 -31.24 14.68 -18.38
C THR A 10 -31.87 15.87 -17.67
N SER A 11 -32.75 15.62 -16.69
CA SER A 11 -33.28 16.71 -15.87
C SER A 11 -32.15 17.28 -15.02
N LYS A 12 -31.97 18.61 -15.04
CA LYS A 12 -31.02 19.34 -14.19
C LYS A 12 -31.14 18.94 -12.70
N LYS A 13 -32.31 18.47 -12.27
CA LYS A 13 -32.60 17.95 -10.93
C LYS A 13 -31.82 16.67 -10.61
N PHE A 14 -31.68 15.74 -11.56
CA PHE A 14 -30.90 14.52 -11.38
C PHE A 14 -29.41 14.84 -11.26
N LEU A 15 -28.90 15.73 -12.11
CA LEU A 15 -27.51 16.19 -12.04
C LEU A 15 -27.22 16.90 -10.70
N ALA A 16 -28.14 17.76 -10.24
CA ALA A 16 -28.02 18.43 -8.96
C ALA A 16 -28.02 17.45 -7.77
N LEU A 17 -28.89 16.44 -7.80
CA LEU A 17 -28.94 15.39 -6.78
C LEU A 17 -27.66 14.54 -6.78
N PHE A 18 -27.15 14.17 -7.96
CA PHE A 18 -25.89 13.46 -8.11
C PHE A 18 -24.72 14.24 -7.49
N TRP A 19 -24.59 15.53 -7.80
CA TRP A 19 -23.56 16.38 -7.21
C TRP A 19 -23.73 16.56 -5.70
N LEU A 20 -24.96 16.69 -5.21
CA LEU A 20 -25.25 16.77 -3.78
C LEU A 20 -24.79 15.50 -3.04
N ILE A 21 -25.04 14.32 -3.62
CA ILE A 21 -24.57 13.03 -3.09
C ILE A 21 -23.03 12.95 -3.15
N MET A 22 -22.42 13.33 -4.27
CA MET A 22 -20.96 13.31 -4.40
C MET A 22 -20.29 14.25 -3.38
N LEU A 23 -20.83 15.44 -3.18
CA LEU A 23 -20.34 16.40 -2.19
C LEU A 23 -20.57 15.92 -0.76
N SER A 24 -21.73 15.31 -0.46
CA SER A 24 -22.00 14.77 0.88
C SER A 24 -21.06 13.61 1.20
N GLN A 25 -20.83 12.69 0.26
CA GLN A 25 -19.88 11.59 0.37
C GLN A 25 -18.45 12.09 0.52
N ALA A 26 -18.03 13.10 -0.25
CA ALA A 26 -16.71 13.70 -0.13
C ALA A 26 -16.51 14.39 1.24
N ASN A 27 -17.53 15.08 1.75
CA ASN A 27 -17.48 15.70 3.07
C ASN A 27 -17.49 14.66 4.20
N LEU A 28 -18.29 13.60 4.08
CA LEU A 28 -18.30 12.48 5.02
C LEU A 28 -16.94 11.78 5.02
N TYR A 29 -16.39 11.47 3.86
CA TYR A 29 -15.05 10.90 3.71
C TYR A 29 -13.99 11.79 4.36
N ARG A 30 -14.01 13.11 4.11
CA ARG A 30 -13.09 14.07 4.73
C ARG A 30 -13.24 14.12 6.24
N ARG A 31 -14.47 13.98 6.76
CA ARG A 31 -14.77 14.00 8.20
C ARG A 31 -14.32 12.70 8.88
N LEU A 32 -14.62 11.55 8.27
CA LEU A 32 -14.21 10.22 8.75
C LEU A 32 -12.69 10.03 8.68
N ARG A 33 -12.04 10.62 7.67
CA ARG A 33 -10.57 10.61 7.52
C ARG A 33 -9.90 11.85 8.07
N ARG A 34 -10.57 12.62 8.95
CA ARG A 34 -9.95 13.76 9.60
C ARG A 34 -9.00 13.24 10.68
N VAL A 35 -7.79 12.88 10.26
CA VAL A 35 -6.71 12.53 11.17
C VAL A 35 -6.27 13.82 11.87
N PRO A 36 -6.11 13.82 13.21
CA PRO A 36 -5.51 14.95 13.91
C PRO A 36 -4.20 15.33 13.23
N ARG A 37 -3.99 16.63 13.00
CA ARG A 37 -2.75 17.11 12.39
C ARG A 37 -1.65 17.05 13.45
N VAL A 38 -1.01 15.90 13.58
CA VAL A 38 0.14 15.73 14.47
C VAL A 38 1.34 16.41 13.83
N LYS A 39 2.07 17.22 14.59
CA LYS A 39 3.31 17.84 14.14
C LYS A 39 4.46 16.90 14.49
N ARG A 40 5.50 16.87 13.67
CA ARG A 40 6.72 16.06 13.93
C ARG A 40 7.28 16.29 15.35
N LYS A 41 7.21 17.52 15.85
CA LYS A 41 7.68 17.91 17.20
C LYS A 41 6.91 17.27 18.36
N ASP A 42 5.74 16.69 18.09
CA ASP A 42 4.89 16.07 19.10
C ASP A 42 5.33 14.63 19.41
N PHE A 43 6.30 14.09 18.64
CA PHE A 43 6.88 12.76 18.88
C PHE A 43 8.29 12.89 19.49
N PRO A 44 8.64 12.03 20.47
CA PRO A 44 10.00 11.98 20.99
C PRO A 44 10.97 11.58 19.89
N ALA A 45 12.17 12.18 19.89
CA ALA A 45 13.22 11.76 18.99
C ALA A 45 13.67 10.34 19.36
N LEU A 46 13.66 9.44 18.38
CA LEU A 46 14.22 8.11 18.55
C LEU A 46 15.75 8.21 18.54
N SER A 47 16.40 7.88 19.66
CA SER A 47 17.85 7.78 19.71
C SER A 47 18.30 6.47 19.06
N LEU A 48 19.29 6.56 18.17
CA LEU A 48 19.95 5.40 17.54
C LEU A 48 21.34 5.16 18.14
N GLN A 49 21.63 5.71 19.32
CA GLN A 49 22.92 5.52 19.97
C GLN A 49 23.09 4.05 20.40
N GLY A 50 24.20 3.43 19.99
CA GLY A 50 24.47 2.01 20.24
C GLY A 50 23.66 1.04 19.38
N VAL A 51 22.87 1.52 18.42
CA VAL A 51 22.15 0.65 17.48
C VAL A 51 23.09 0.25 16.35
N GLU A 52 23.47 -1.01 16.32
CA GLU A 52 24.35 -1.57 15.28
C GLU A 52 23.59 -2.19 14.11
N ARG A 53 22.36 -2.68 14.35
CA ARG A 53 21.56 -3.40 13.36
C ARG A 53 20.07 -3.05 13.49
N VAL A 54 19.41 -2.89 12.35
CA VAL A 54 17.97 -2.58 12.25
C VAL A 54 17.33 -3.55 11.26
N LEU A 55 16.23 -4.18 11.68
CA LEU A 55 15.35 -4.95 10.81
C LEU A 55 14.02 -4.20 10.65
N ILE A 56 13.67 -3.86 9.42
CA ILE A 56 12.37 -3.30 9.06
C ILE A 56 11.50 -4.42 8.52
N ILE A 57 10.30 -4.58 9.06
CA ILE A 57 9.30 -5.51 8.53
C ILE A 57 8.13 -4.68 7.99
N ALA A 58 7.92 -4.75 6.68
CA ALA A 58 6.92 -3.98 5.97
C ALA A 58 5.84 -4.91 5.39
N PRO A 59 4.54 -4.62 5.60
CA PRO A 59 3.46 -5.45 5.08
C PRO A 59 3.45 -5.53 3.54
N HIS A 60 3.61 -4.39 2.86
CA HIS A 60 3.57 -4.29 1.40
C HIS A 60 4.79 -3.52 0.86
N PRO A 61 5.10 -3.63 -0.45
CA PRO A 61 6.16 -2.87 -1.08
C PRO A 61 5.78 -1.39 -1.22
N ASP A 62 6.31 -0.52 -0.36
CA ASP A 62 6.15 0.94 -0.22
C ASP A 62 6.11 1.34 1.26
N ASP A 63 5.56 0.48 2.12
CA ASP A 63 5.42 0.70 3.56
C ASP A 63 6.79 0.89 4.25
N GLU A 64 7.85 0.21 3.76
CA GLU A 64 9.21 0.38 4.27
C GLU A 64 9.73 1.81 4.04
N THR A 65 9.41 2.38 2.88
CA THR A 65 9.86 3.70 2.48
C THR A 65 9.00 4.77 3.15
N ILE A 66 7.67 4.60 3.13
CA ILE A 66 6.69 5.55 3.71
C ILE A 66 6.82 5.61 5.22
N GLY A 67 6.90 4.44 5.88
CA GLY A 67 6.90 4.32 7.33
C GLY A 67 8.28 4.50 7.94
N ALA A 68 9.33 3.97 7.30
CA ALA A 68 10.66 3.87 7.89
C ALA A 68 11.78 4.56 7.10
N GLY A 69 11.52 5.22 5.96
CA GLY A 69 12.57 5.80 5.13
C GLY A 69 13.49 6.80 5.86
N GLY A 70 12.94 7.57 6.80
CA GLY A 70 13.74 8.45 7.66
C GLY A 70 14.60 7.71 8.69
N LEU A 71 14.10 6.61 9.23
CA LEU A 71 14.84 5.73 10.16
C LEU A 71 15.98 5.01 9.43
N ILE A 72 15.69 4.47 8.23
CA ILE A 72 16.68 3.80 7.38
C ILE A 72 17.86 4.73 7.12
N GLN A 73 17.61 5.95 6.63
CA GLN A 73 18.68 6.93 6.39
C GLN A 73 19.45 7.27 7.68
N ALA A 74 18.75 7.50 8.79
CA ALA A 74 19.38 7.86 10.06
C ALA A 74 20.23 6.73 10.67
N ALA A 75 19.85 5.47 10.44
CA ALA A 75 20.60 4.29 10.86
C ALA A 75 21.84 4.11 9.97
N ARG A 76 21.66 4.18 8.63
CA ARG A 76 22.77 4.08 7.67
C ARG A 76 23.81 5.18 7.84
N SER A 77 23.39 6.42 8.13
CA SER A 77 24.32 7.54 8.39
C SER A 77 25.18 7.36 9.64
N ARG A 78 24.87 6.37 10.50
CA ARG A 78 25.63 5.98 11.69
C ARG A 78 26.42 4.69 11.49
N GLY A 79 26.38 4.10 10.30
CA GLY A 79 27.06 2.84 9.99
C GLY A 79 26.30 1.58 10.46
N ALA A 80 25.04 1.69 10.88
CA ALA A 80 24.26 0.52 11.25
C ALA A 80 23.92 -0.33 10.02
N GLU A 81 23.92 -1.66 10.18
CA GLU A 81 23.37 -2.59 9.20
C GLU A 81 21.85 -2.44 9.18
N VAL A 82 21.25 -2.34 8.00
CA VAL A 82 19.80 -2.23 7.86
C VAL A 82 19.34 -3.29 6.87
N ARG A 83 18.40 -4.12 7.30
CA ARG A 83 17.70 -5.08 6.43
C ARG A 83 16.22 -4.79 6.40
N VAL A 84 15.60 -5.07 5.26
CA VAL A 84 14.17 -4.90 5.05
C VAL A 84 13.55 -6.24 4.64
N VAL A 85 12.49 -6.63 5.33
CA VAL A 85 11.66 -7.78 4.99
C VAL A 85 10.30 -7.26 4.56
N ILE A 86 9.87 -7.64 3.36
CA ILE A 86 8.55 -7.32 2.82
C ILE A 86 7.71 -8.58 2.81
N VAL A 87 6.58 -8.52 3.49
CA VAL A 87 5.75 -9.69 3.76
C VAL A 87 4.97 -10.11 2.51
N THR A 88 4.32 -9.17 1.83
CA THR A 88 3.48 -9.48 0.67
C THR A 88 3.99 -8.85 -0.63
N ASN A 89 3.53 -9.36 -1.77
CA ASN A 89 3.84 -8.77 -3.07
C ASN A 89 3.06 -7.48 -3.36
N GLY A 90 2.08 -7.10 -2.52
CA GLY A 90 1.21 -5.96 -2.78
C GLY A 90 0.38 -6.07 -4.07
N ASP A 91 0.07 -7.30 -4.47
CA ASP A 91 -0.57 -7.68 -5.73
C ASP A 91 -2.10 -7.90 -5.60
N GLY A 92 -2.69 -7.64 -4.44
CA GLY A 92 -4.09 -7.95 -4.12
C GLY A 92 -5.06 -6.81 -4.41
N GLN A 93 -4.59 -5.68 -4.94
CA GLN A 93 -5.42 -4.52 -5.21
C GLN A 93 -6.17 -4.66 -6.54
N ALA A 94 -7.46 -4.98 -6.47
CA ALA A 94 -8.33 -5.24 -7.63
C ALA A 94 -8.34 -4.12 -8.70
N PHE A 95 -8.17 -2.85 -8.29
CA PHE A 95 -8.19 -1.72 -9.22
C PHE A 95 -6.80 -1.34 -9.75
N ALA A 96 -5.72 -1.86 -9.18
CA ALA A 96 -4.37 -1.46 -9.57
C ALA A 96 -4.03 -1.83 -11.02
N PRO A 97 -4.35 -3.04 -11.54
CA PRO A 97 -4.13 -3.35 -12.97
C PRO A 97 -4.93 -2.47 -13.92
N LEU A 98 -6.15 -2.06 -13.54
CA LEU A 98 -6.94 -1.11 -14.33
C LEU A 98 -6.29 0.27 -14.35
N ALA A 99 -5.85 0.76 -13.19
CA ALA A 99 -5.25 2.08 -13.05
C ALA A 99 -3.88 2.20 -13.73
N LEU A 100 -3.07 1.13 -13.69
CA LEU A 100 -1.68 1.16 -14.16
C LEU A 100 -1.50 0.65 -15.58
N ASN A 101 -2.31 -0.33 -16.01
CA ASN A 101 -2.15 -1.01 -17.30
C ASN A 101 -3.37 -0.84 -18.21
N HIS A 102 -4.35 -0.02 -17.82
CA HIS A 102 -5.62 0.17 -18.54
C HIS A 102 -6.35 -1.15 -18.84
N CYS A 103 -6.16 -2.16 -18.00
CA CYS A 103 -6.77 -3.47 -18.16
C CYS A 103 -8.15 -3.50 -17.49
N LEU A 104 -9.22 -3.45 -18.29
CA LEU A 104 -10.60 -3.49 -17.80
C LEU A 104 -10.98 -4.81 -17.14
N LEU A 105 -10.37 -5.92 -17.57
CA LEU A 105 -10.64 -7.27 -17.08
C LEU A 105 -9.31 -7.96 -16.75
N PRO A 106 -8.70 -7.64 -15.60
CA PRO A 106 -7.42 -8.21 -15.21
C PRO A 106 -7.54 -9.72 -14.95
N ARG A 107 -6.51 -10.45 -15.37
CA ARG A 107 -6.31 -11.88 -15.13
C ARG A 107 -5.19 -12.07 -14.11
N THR A 108 -5.03 -13.30 -13.63
CA THR A 108 -3.97 -13.68 -12.67
C THR A 108 -2.59 -13.15 -13.05
N LYS A 109 -2.20 -13.26 -14.33
CA LYS A 109 -0.90 -12.78 -14.82
C LYS A 109 -0.69 -11.26 -14.62
N ASP A 110 -1.76 -10.48 -14.64
CA ASP A 110 -1.68 -9.03 -14.51
C ASP A 110 -1.38 -8.62 -13.05
N TYR A 111 -1.86 -9.42 -12.08
CA TYR A 111 -1.52 -9.27 -10.67
C TYR A 111 -0.10 -9.75 -10.35
N VAL A 112 0.33 -10.87 -10.93
CA VAL A 112 1.73 -11.33 -10.82
C VAL A 112 2.69 -10.27 -11.35
N ALA A 113 2.41 -9.73 -12.55
CA ALA A 113 3.22 -8.66 -13.13
C ALA A 113 3.21 -7.37 -12.29
N LEU A 114 2.09 -7.07 -11.62
CA LEU A 114 2.02 -5.96 -10.65
C LEU A 114 2.93 -6.22 -9.45
N GLY A 115 2.91 -7.42 -8.87
CA GLY A 115 3.79 -7.80 -7.76
C GLY A 115 5.26 -7.67 -8.13
N GLU A 116 5.68 -8.25 -9.25
CA GLU A 116 7.06 -8.14 -9.76
C GLU A 116 7.50 -6.70 -9.98
N ARG A 117 6.59 -5.86 -10.52
CA ARG A 117 6.85 -4.44 -10.69
C ARG A 117 7.05 -3.74 -9.35
N ARG A 118 6.19 -3.99 -8.37
CA ARG A 118 6.29 -3.39 -7.03
C ARG A 118 7.55 -3.83 -6.29
N GLN A 119 7.99 -5.08 -6.44
CA GLN A 119 9.28 -5.52 -5.89
C GLN A 119 10.46 -4.71 -6.47
N LYS A 120 10.47 -4.49 -7.79
CA LYS A 120 11.48 -3.63 -8.45
C LYS A 120 11.40 -2.19 -7.96
N GLU A 121 10.19 -1.66 -7.78
CA GLU A 121 9.98 -0.31 -7.24
C GLU A 121 10.55 -0.16 -5.82
N THR A 122 10.34 -1.12 -4.92
CA THR A 122 10.98 -1.16 -3.60
C THR A 122 12.50 -1.19 -3.72
N VAL A 123 13.07 -2.13 -4.49
CA VAL A 123 14.54 -2.26 -4.58
C VAL A 123 15.16 -0.95 -5.05
N ASN A 124 14.54 -0.30 -6.04
CA ASN A 124 14.97 1.01 -6.51
C ASN A 124 14.84 2.09 -5.42
N ALA A 125 13.70 2.15 -4.72
CA ALA A 125 13.45 3.13 -3.67
C ALA A 125 14.43 2.99 -2.50
N LEU A 126 14.67 1.77 -2.03
CA LEU A 126 15.63 1.47 -0.97
C LEU A 126 17.09 1.69 -1.42
N GLY A 127 17.39 1.46 -2.71
CA GLY A 127 18.66 1.83 -3.32
C GLY A 127 18.97 3.32 -3.15
N LEU A 128 17.97 4.19 -3.31
CA LEU A 128 18.11 5.64 -3.05
C LEU A 128 18.35 5.96 -1.56
N LEU A 129 18.00 5.05 -0.65
CA LEU A 129 18.25 5.17 0.79
C LEU A 129 19.57 4.51 1.22
N GLY A 130 20.36 4.01 0.28
CA GLY A 130 21.69 3.46 0.51
C GLY A 130 21.72 1.98 0.91
N LEU A 131 20.66 1.22 0.62
CA LEU A 131 20.62 -0.23 0.75
C LEU A 131 21.00 -0.89 -0.59
N VAL A 132 21.60 -2.07 -0.53
CA VAL A 132 21.80 -2.93 -1.71
C VAL A 132 20.66 -3.95 -1.82
N GLN A 133 20.53 -4.62 -2.96
CA GLN A 133 19.44 -5.58 -3.18
C GLN A 133 19.49 -6.73 -2.15
N GLU A 134 20.68 -7.12 -1.70
CA GLU A 134 20.91 -8.17 -0.71
C GLU A 134 20.37 -7.81 0.68
N ASP A 135 20.15 -6.52 0.96
CA ASP A 135 19.54 -6.04 2.20
C ASP A 135 18.01 -6.19 2.19
N VAL A 136 17.41 -6.54 1.04
CA VAL A 136 15.95 -6.54 0.82
C VAL A 136 15.47 -7.98 0.58
N HIS A 137 14.59 -8.45 1.47
CA HIS A 137 14.03 -9.79 1.42
C HIS A 137 12.52 -9.74 1.21
N PHE A 138 12.03 -10.42 0.18
CA PHE A 138 10.59 -10.61 -0.04
C PHE A 138 10.19 -12.01 0.42
N LEU A 139 9.20 -12.09 1.30
CA LEU A 139 8.59 -13.39 1.68
C LEU A 139 7.64 -13.89 0.58
N GLY A 140 7.14 -12.99 -0.26
CA GLY A 140 6.40 -13.34 -1.47
C GLY A 140 4.94 -13.75 -1.23
N TYR A 141 4.39 -13.50 -0.03
CA TYR A 141 3.01 -13.90 0.26
C TYR A 141 1.99 -13.08 -0.56
N PRO A 142 0.84 -13.68 -0.91
CA PRO A 142 -0.23 -12.97 -1.58
C PRO A 142 -0.81 -11.87 -0.69
N ASP A 143 -0.92 -10.67 -1.24
CA ASP A 143 -1.57 -9.56 -0.56
C ASP A 143 -3.06 -9.88 -0.31
N ARG A 144 -3.58 -9.43 0.85
CA ARG A 144 -4.92 -9.69 1.39
C ARG A 144 -5.24 -11.14 1.76
N GLN A 145 -4.29 -12.06 1.65
CA GLN A 145 -4.52 -13.49 1.92
C GLN A 145 -3.75 -14.04 3.14
N LEU A 146 -2.94 -13.22 3.82
CA LEU A 146 -2.18 -13.65 5.01
C LEU A 146 -3.07 -14.27 6.10
N ALA A 147 -4.22 -13.67 6.40
CA ALA A 147 -5.15 -14.21 7.40
C ALA A 147 -5.73 -15.57 6.99
N THR A 148 -6.01 -15.76 5.70
CA THR A 148 -6.47 -17.03 5.15
C THR A 148 -5.36 -18.08 5.21
N LEU A 149 -4.13 -17.72 4.82
CA LEU A 149 -2.99 -18.62 4.90
C LEU A 149 -2.73 -19.06 6.35
N TRP A 150 -2.75 -18.11 7.28
CA TRP A 150 -2.60 -18.37 8.70
C TRP A 150 -3.66 -19.35 9.21
N ALA A 151 -4.94 -19.05 8.98
CA ALA A 151 -6.03 -19.89 9.47
C ALA A 151 -6.05 -21.30 8.87
N ALA A 152 -5.61 -21.46 7.62
CA ALA A 152 -5.67 -22.73 6.91
C ALA A 152 -4.41 -23.60 7.04
N ASN A 153 -3.23 -22.99 7.27
CA ASN A 153 -1.95 -23.70 7.16
C ASN A 153 -1.06 -23.57 8.41
N TRP A 154 -1.44 -22.76 9.40
CA TRP A 154 -0.66 -22.64 10.63
C TRP A 154 -1.15 -23.62 11.69
N THR A 155 -0.23 -24.41 12.23
CA THR A 155 -0.42 -25.14 13.49
C THR A 155 0.79 -24.94 14.41
N SER A 156 0.67 -25.28 15.69
CA SER A 156 1.80 -25.25 16.62
C SER A 156 2.97 -26.11 16.16
N ASP A 157 2.67 -27.17 15.42
CA ASP A 157 3.65 -28.17 14.98
C ASP A 157 4.23 -27.81 13.59
N PHE A 158 3.52 -26.96 12.84
CA PHE A 158 3.92 -26.46 11.52
C PHE A 158 3.69 -24.94 11.45
N PRO A 159 4.58 -24.14 12.04
CA PRO A 159 4.57 -22.71 11.82
C PRO A 159 4.95 -22.41 10.37
N LEU A 160 4.13 -21.60 9.70
CA LEU A 160 4.42 -20.98 8.39
C LEU A 160 5.68 -20.13 8.41
#